data_AF-A0A1M3MYH6-F1
#
_entry.id   AF-A0A1M3MYH6-F1
#
_cell.length_a   1.000
_cell.length_b   1.000
_cell.length_c   1.000
_cell.angle_alpha   90.00
_cell.angle_beta   90.00
_cell.angle_gamma   90.00
#
_symmetry.space_group_name_H-M   'P 1'
#
loop_
_entity.id
_entity.type
_entity.pdbx_description
1 polymer ?
#
loop_
_entity_poly.entity_id
_entity_poly.type
_entity_poly.pdbx_seq_one_letter_code
_entity_poly.pdbx_strand_id
1 'polypeptide(L)'
;MGKQHTALGWIALGLVTFACVTSAGCGTDDTPQNASSLDGTTPVDVPPTGGDGNGDGTGNGDGNGNGNGDGDGNGKGDAGTPAPKPEKPGCGQNAYTEPLPTETSLTGVPFSRETAKEFLLTALEKRYPVGKAIVQGGMASPRSTPSGDCVDVFLGNRSSADGVMRSASTAVHECGHFYDLGKSSRDESAYVIRPDLTFMCKAGDTTSRGGKTFARSLITKDAHARKRTPCGGGAKGCDNYANTYLTGQSGAQGYNFVLEEATQYVNSLATALAFKEQYARSNASERDGILTFLWYIERYLAMARTDYPDAYKLISEDACWRQATLSIWDRGWFYLQATKDVPGLGLDDEAIEALVNEPALLAEIDALRKLECE
;
A
#
# COMPACT_ATOMS: atom_id res chain seq x y z
N MET A 1 -26.84 -21.76 -53.94
CA MET A 1 -25.83 -22.73 -53.48
C MET A 1 -24.49 -22.00 -53.54
N GLY A 2 -23.81 -21.57 -52.48
CA GLY A 2 -23.82 -21.91 -51.07
C GLY A 2 -22.36 -22.02 -50.64
N LYS A 3 -21.85 -21.05 -49.87
CA LYS A 3 -20.89 -21.18 -48.75
C LYS A 3 -20.35 -19.80 -48.34
N GLN A 4 -20.82 -19.36 -47.18
CA GLN A 4 -20.26 -18.25 -46.40
C GLN A 4 -18.98 -18.74 -45.71
N HIS A 5 -17.92 -17.92 -45.71
CA HIS A 5 -16.76 -18.09 -44.84
C HIS A 5 -16.78 -16.96 -43.80
N THR A 6 -17.04 -17.34 -42.56
CA THR A 6 -16.90 -16.54 -41.35
C THR A 6 -15.43 -16.52 -40.94
N ALA A 7 -14.84 -15.34 -40.77
CA ALA A 7 -13.53 -15.17 -40.14
C ALA A 7 -13.75 -14.47 -38.79
N LEU A 8 -13.70 -15.28 -37.72
CA LEU A 8 -13.59 -14.83 -36.34
C LEU A 8 -12.12 -14.44 -36.08
N GLY A 9 -11.85 -13.14 -35.95
CA GLY A 9 -10.57 -12.64 -35.45
C GLY A 9 -10.55 -12.70 -33.93
N TRP A 10 -9.77 -13.62 -33.38
CA TRP A 10 -9.48 -13.70 -31.95
C TRP A 10 -8.40 -12.67 -31.60
N ILE A 11 -8.73 -11.72 -30.73
CA ILE A 11 -7.79 -10.83 -30.08
C ILE A 11 -7.10 -11.64 -28.96
N ALA A 12 -5.83 -11.94 -29.13
CA ALA A 12 -4.99 -12.53 -28.08
C ALA A 12 -4.60 -11.43 -27.09
N LEU A 13 -5.39 -11.29 -26.02
CA LEU A 13 -5.04 -10.49 -24.85
C LEU A 13 -3.95 -11.25 -24.08
N GLY A 14 -2.72 -10.73 -24.07
CA GLY A 14 -1.62 -11.26 -23.27
C GLY A 14 -1.93 -11.13 -21.78
N LEU A 15 -2.44 -12.21 -21.17
CA LEU A 15 -2.57 -12.33 -19.73
C LEU A 15 -1.18 -12.39 -19.08
N VAL A 16 -0.76 -11.30 -18.44
CA VAL A 16 0.23 -11.35 -17.38
C VAL A 16 -0.41 -12.10 -16.22
N THR A 17 -0.03 -13.36 -16.05
CA THR A 17 -0.51 -14.23 -14.96
C THR A 17 0.01 -13.65 -13.64
N PHE A 18 -0.87 -13.02 -12.88
CA PHE A 18 -0.57 -12.36 -11.60
C PHE A 18 -0.51 -13.41 -10.47
N ALA A 19 0.71 -13.74 -10.03
CA ALA A 19 0.97 -14.79 -9.04
C ALA A 19 0.58 -14.44 -7.59
N CYS A 20 0.22 -13.18 -7.28
CA CYS A 20 -0.24 -12.82 -5.93
C CYS A 20 -1.70 -13.18 -5.65
N VAL A 21 -2.54 -13.44 -6.66
CA VAL A 21 -4.00 -13.61 -6.42
C VAL A 21 -4.52 -15.03 -6.70
N THR A 22 -3.70 -15.92 -7.28
CA THR A 22 -4.15 -17.28 -7.65
C THR A 22 -3.25 -18.42 -7.15
N SER A 23 -2.20 -18.15 -6.39
CA SER A 23 -1.46 -19.21 -5.68
C SER A 23 -1.88 -19.23 -4.22
N ALA A 24 -2.08 -20.44 -3.68
CA ALA A 24 -2.65 -20.73 -2.36
C ALA A 24 -1.78 -20.23 -1.18
N GLY A 25 -1.64 -18.91 -1.03
CA GLY A 25 -0.72 -18.30 -0.07
C GLY A 25 -1.03 -16.87 0.34
N CYS A 26 -2.25 -16.35 0.15
CA CYS A 26 -2.75 -15.26 1.00
C CYS A 26 -3.17 -15.89 2.34
N GLY A 27 -2.18 -16.35 3.11
CA GLY A 27 -2.42 -16.64 4.51
C GLY A 27 -2.82 -15.34 5.17
N THR A 28 -3.95 -15.33 5.87
CA THR A 28 -4.27 -14.24 6.79
C THR A 28 -3.19 -14.27 7.88
N ASP A 29 -2.12 -13.49 7.72
CA ASP A 29 -1.01 -13.38 8.67
C ASP A 29 -1.48 -12.91 10.07
N ASP A 30 -2.74 -12.47 10.18
CA ASP A 30 -3.45 -12.14 11.42
C ASP A 30 -3.88 -13.35 12.27
N THR A 31 -3.61 -14.60 11.85
CA THR A 31 -3.87 -15.79 12.69
C THR A 31 -2.76 -16.84 12.60
N PRO A 32 -2.24 -17.35 13.73
CA PRO A 32 -1.24 -18.41 13.71
C PRO A 32 -1.88 -19.72 13.25
N GLN A 33 -1.59 -20.16 12.01
CA GLN A 33 -1.91 -21.52 11.58
C GLN A 33 -0.68 -22.31 11.09
N ASN A 34 -0.67 -23.57 11.55
CA ASN A 34 0.35 -24.60 11.43
C ASN A 34 0.53 -25.05 9.97
N ALA A 35 1.70 -24.85 9.37
CA ALA A 35 1.97 -25.23 7.99
C ALA A 35 2.59 -26.64 7.89
N SER A 36 1.86 -27.57 7.27
CA SER A 36 2.43 -28.83 6.75
C SER A 36 2.61 -28.72 5.22
N SER A 37 3.87 -28.71 4.78
CA SER A 37 4.45 -29.31 3.56
C SER A 37 3.54 -29.46 2.32
N LEU A 38 3.99 -28.96 1.16
CA LEU A 38 4.24 -29.80 -0.03
C LEU A 38 5.07 -29.09 -1.12
N ASP A 39 5.98 -29.89 -1.68
CA ASP A 39 7.00 -29.67 -2.70
C ASP A 39 6.43 -29.81 -4.14
N GLY A 40 7.08 -29.23 -5.14
CA GLY A 40 6.71 -29.43 -6.55
C GLY A 40 7.29 -28.44 -7.56
N THR A 41 8.54 -28.65 -7.97
CA THR A 41 9.23 -27.97 -9.09
C THR A 41 8.77 -28.46 -10.48
N THR A 42 8.70 -27.59 -11.49
CA THR A 42 9.21 -27.84 -12.87
C THR A 42 9.45 -26.53 -13.66
N PRO A 43 10.37 -26.51 -14.66
CA PRO A 43 10.86 -25.30 -15.34
C PRO A 43 10.21 -25.06 -16.72
N VAL A 44 10.19 -23.81 -17.20
CA VAL A 44 9.75 -23.49 -18.58
C VAL A 44 10.76 -22.58 -19.29
N ASP A 45 11.11 -23.00 -20.50
CA ASP A 45 12.08 -22.47 -21.46
C ASP A 45 11.71 -21.11 -22.10
N VAL A 46 12.75 -20.36 -22.50
CA VAL A 46 12.72 -19.09 -23.25
C VAL A 46 13.15 -19.31 -24.69
N PRO A 47 12.50 -18.68 -25.69
CA PRO A 47 13.21 -18.18 -26.88
C PRO A 47 12.64 -16.81 -27.41
N PRO A 48 13.19 -16.14 -28.46
CA PRO A 48 13.78 -14.80 -28.31
C PRO A 48 13.24 -13.68 -29.23
N THR A 49 13.63 -12.44 -28.90
CA THR A 49 13.93 -11.21 -29.70
C THR A 49 13.18 -10.83 -31.00
N GLY A 50 12.87 -9.53 -31.09
CA GLY A 50 12.64 -8.72 -32.32
C GLY A 50 11.25 -8.09 -32.37
N GLY A 51 10.99 -6.85 -32.78
CA GLY A 51 11.79 -5.75 -33.32
C GLY A 51 10.84 -4.56 -33.59
N ASP A 52 11.44 -3.37 -33.62
CA ASP A 52 11.06 -2.01 -34.01
C ASP A 52 9.68 -1.68 -34.66
N GLY A 53 9.17 -0.50 -34.31
CA GLY A 53 8.12 0.20 -35.05
C GLY A 53 7.83 1.62 -34.54
N ASN A 54 8.41 2.62 -35.21
CA ASN A 54 8.13 4.05 -35.05
C ASN A 54 6.69 4.42 -35.45
N GLY A 55 6.13 5.42 -34.78
CA GLY A 55 4.84 6.03 -35.09
C GLY A 55 4.81 7.51 -34.72
N ASP A 56 5.34 8.31 -35.63
CA ASP A 56 5.29 9.76 -35.77
C ASP A 56 3.96 10.19 -36.43
N GLY A 57 3.32 11.25 -35.92
CA GLY A 57 2.10 11.77 -36.56
C GLY A 57 1.33 12.84 -35.78
N THR A 58 1.67 14.09 -36.07
CA THR A 58 1.04 15.37 -35.69
C THR A 58 -0.36 15.58 -36.29
N GLY A 59 -1.24 16.38 -35.64
CA GLY A 59 -2.42 16.94 -36.32
C GLY A 59 -3.37 17.77 -35.45
N ASN A 60 -3.51 19.05 -35.80
CA ASN A 60 -4.20 20.17 -35.12
C ASN A 60 -5.74 20.13 -35.14
N GLY A 61 -6.36 20.96 -34.30
CA GLY A 61 -7.75 21.43 -34.47
C GLY A 61 -8.14 22.55 -33.51
N ASP A 62 -8.14 23.78 -34.02
CA ASP A 62 -8.44 25.04 -33.33
C ASP A 62 -9.90 25.20 -32.89
N GLY A 63 -10.11 25.85 -31.74
CA GLY A 63 -11.41 26.29 -31.24
C GLY A 63 -11.35 27.72 -30.70
N ASN A 64 -11.66 28.68 -31.57
CA ASN A 64 -11.81 30.11 -31.25
C ASN A 64 -13.07 30.36 -30.39
N GLY A 65 -12.91 31.08 -29.28
CA GLY A 65 -14.00 31.64 -28.49
C GLY A 65 -13.67 33.05 -28.02
N ASN A 66 -14.09 34.05 -28.79
CA ASN A 66 -14.06 35.46 -28.41
C ASN A 66 -15.24 35.76 -27.48
N GLY A 67 -14.96 36.13 -26.23
CA GLY A 67 -15.94 36.68 -25.29
C GLY A 67 -15.41 37.97 -24.69
N ASN A 68 -15.77 39.11 -25.30
CA ASN A 68 -15.59 40.42 -24.69
C ASN A 68 -16.73 40.64 -23.69
N GLY A 69 -16.40 40.67 -22.40
CA GLY A 69 -17.30 41.09 -21.34
C GLY A 69 -16.61 42.16 -20.50
N ASP A 70 -16.91 43.41 -20.80
CA ASP A 70 -16.54 44.56 -19.96
C ASP A 70 -17.50 44.58 -18.76
N GLY A 71 -17.04 44.03 -17.64
CA GLY A 71 -17.73 44.07 -16.36
C GLY A 71 -16.95 44.91 -15.36
N ASP A 72 -17.32 46.18 -15.21
CA ASP A 72 -16.85 47.06 -14.13
C ASP A 72 -17.48 46.62 -12.79
N GLY A 73 -16.95 45.54 -12.23
CA GLY A 73 -17.28 45.08 -10.89
C GLY A 73 -16.30 45.63 -9.87
N ASN A 74 -16.70 46.68 -9.13
CA ASN A 74 -16.05 47.08 -7.88
C ASN A 74 -16.37 46.05 -6.78
N GLY A 75 -15.80 44.86 -6.90
CA GLY A 75 -15.78 43.85 -5.85
C GLY A 75 -14.67 44.19 -4.85
N LYS A 76 -15.05 44.61 -3.65
CA LYS A 76 -14.15 44.53 -2.49
C LYS A 76 -13.83 43.05 -2.29
N GLY A 77 -12.69 42.62 -2.82
CA GLY A 77 -12.15 41.30 -2.54
C GLY A 77 -11.85 41.24 -1.05
N ASP A 78 -12.73 40.58 -0.31
CA ASP A 78 -12.31 39.94 0.93
C ASP A 78 -11.07 39.12 0.58
N ALA A 79 -9.95 39.47 1.18
CA ALA A 79 -8.74 38.67 1.12
C ALA A 79 -9.08 37.35 1.79
N GLY A 80 -9.66 36.43 1.01
CA GLY A 80 -9.87 35.06 1.40
C GLY A 80 -8.56 34.58 1.97
N THR A 81 -8.61 34.09 3.21
CA THR A 81 -7.50 33.40 3.85
C THR A 81 -6.88 32.50 2.78
N PRO A 82 -5.58 32.65 2.47
CA PRO A 82 -4.95 31.83 1.44
C PRO A 82 -5.33 30.38 1.72
N ALA A 83 -5.83 29.67 0.69
CA ALA A 83 -6.03 28.25 0.79
C ALA A 83 -4.75 27.66 1.41
N PRO A 84 -4.86 26.86 2.49
CA PRO A 84 -3.67 26.32 3.15
C PRO A 84 -2.82 25.70 2.05
N LYS A 85 -1.57 26.17 1.94
CA LYS A 85 -0.62 25.57 1.00
C LYS A 85 -0.62 24.06 1.28
N PRO A 86 -0.62 23.20 0.25
CA PRO A 86 -0.43 21.77 0.47
C PRO A 86 0.75 21.62 1.40
N GLU A 87 0.50 20.99 2.55
CA GLU A 87 1.52 20.64 3.51
C GLU A 87 2.62 19.95 2.73
N LYS A 88 3.86 20.49 2.74
CA LYS A 88 5.00 19.79 2.16
C LYS A 88 5.26 18.59 3.06
N PRO A 89 4.88 17.36 2.66
CA PRO A 89 5.03 16.23 3.55
C PRO A 89 6.51 16.04 3.85
N GLY A 90 6.85 15.70 5.09
CA GLY A 90 8.22 15.37 5.47
C GLY A 90 9.08 16.51 6.00
N CYS A 91 8.76 17.80 5.78
CA CYS A 91 9.69 18.87 6.19
C CYS A 91 9.74 19.23 7.68
N GLY A 92 8.82 18.68 8.48
CA GLY A 92 8.92 18.67 9.93
C GLY A 92 8.70 17.25 10.42
N GLN A 93 9.48 16.81 11.42
CA GLN A 93 9.35 15.49 12.08
C GLN A 93 7.95 15.18 12.64
N ASN A 94 6.99 16.11 12.56
CA ASN A 94 5.60 15.96 12.97
C ASN A 94 4.64 16.69 12.00
N ALA A 95 5.01 16.81 10.72
CA ALA A 95 4.17 17.51 9.75
C ALA A 95 2.91 16.69 9.44
N TYR A 96 2.95 15.36 9.48
CA TYR A 96 1.76 14.59 9.16
C TYR A 96 0.69 14.71 10.25
N THR A 97 -0.51 15.12 9.85
CA THR A 97 -1.71 15.13 10.68
C THR A 97 -2.91 14.67 9.87
N GLU A 98 -3.80 13.90 10.51
CA GLU A 98 -5.15 13.63 10.04
C GLU A 98 -6.12 13.47 11.21
N PRO A 99 -7.44 13.60 11.00
CA PRO A 99 -8.41 13.26 12.03
C PRO A 99 -8.23 11.80 12.46
N LEU A 100 -7.94 11.58 13.74
CA LEU A 100 -7.87 10.22 14.28
C LEU A 100 -9.23 9.52 14.16
N PRO A 101 -9.23 8.18 14.00
CA PRO A 101 -10.43 7.39 14.13
C PRO A 101 -11.20 7.69 15.43
N THR A 102 -12.53 7.62 15.35
CA THR A 102 -13.42 7.90 16.48
C THR A 102 -13.97 6.62 17.10
N GLU A 103 -14.46 6.71 18.33
CA GLU A 103 -15.20 5.64 19.01
C GLU A 103 -16.71 5.80 18.89
N THR A 104 -17.19 6.47 17.83
CA THR A 104 -18.62 6.70 17.62
C THR A 104 -19.40 5.40 17.71
N SER A 105 -20.45 5.38 18.53
CA SER A 105 -21.27 4.19 18.76
C SER A 105 -21.85 3.65 17.45
N LEU A 106 -21.75 2.32 17.28
CA LEU A 106 -22.39 1.58 16.19
C LEU A 106 -23.79 1.08 16.58
N THR A 107 -24.30 1.47 17.75
CA THR A 107 -25.66 1.13 18.17
C THR A 107 -26.66 1.65 17.14
N GLY A 108 -27.57 0.78 16.70
CA GLY A 108 -28.59 1.12 15.70
C GLY A 108 -28.12 1.02 14.25
N VAL A 109 -26.86 0.65 13.98
CA VAL A 109 -26.45 0.25 12.63
C VAL A 109 -27.03 -1.14 12.36
N PRO A 110 -27.91 -1.31 11.36
CA PRO A 110 -28.56 -2.60 11.09
C PRO A 110 -27.54 -3.60 10.56
N PHE A 111 -27.65 -4.85 11.02
CA PHE A 111 -26.81 -5.95 10.56
C PHE A 111 -27.67 -7.17 10.20
N SER A 112 -27.39 -7.73 9.03
CA SER A 112 -27.67 -9.12 8.67
C SER A 112 -26.47 -9.68 7.92
N ARG A 113 -26.45 -11.00 7.69
CA ARG A 113 -25.39 -11.63 6.90
C ARG A 113 -25.33 -11.07 5.48
N GLU A 114 -26.50 -10.77 4.91
CA GLU A 114 -26.68 -10.23 3.57
C GLU A 114 -26.22 -8.77 3.47
N THR A 115 -26.31 -8.02 4.57
CA THR A 115 -25.88 -6.61 4.64
C THR A 115 -24.52 -6.40 5.30
N ALA A 116 -23.71 -7.47 5.44
CA ALA A 116 -22.43 -7.42 6.15
C ALA A 116 -21.45 -6.39 5.55
N LYS A 117 -21.47 -6.21 4.22
CA LYS A 117 -20.66 -5.24 3.50
C LYS A 117 -21.11 -3.81 3.80
N GLU A 118 -22.40 -3.54 3.73
CA GLU A 118 -23.01 -2.24 4.07
C GLU A 118 -22.78 -1.90 5.53
N PHE A 119 -22.84 -2.90 6.42
CA PHE A 119 -22.51 -2.75 7.83
C PHE A 119 -21.05 -2.32 8.02
N LEU A 120 -20.08 -2.99 7.37
CA LEU A 120 -18.67 -2.58 7.40
C LEU A 120 -18.49 -1.14 6.92
N LEU A 121 -19.04 -0.79 5.75
CA LEU A 121 -18.91 0.54 5.18
C LEU A 121 -19.54 1.62 6.08
N THR A 122 -20.68 1.33 6.71
CA THR A 122 -21.35 2.25 7.65
C THR A 122 -20.56 2.42 8.94
N ALA A 123 -19.94 1.34 9.43
CA ALA A 123 -19.08 1.38 10.61
C ALA A 123 -17.82 2.21 10.34
N LEU A 124 -17.15 1.98 9.20
CA LEU A 124 -16.03 2.78 8.74
C LEU A 124 -16.43 4.24 8.52
N GLU A 125 -17.58 4.55 7.94
CA GLU A 125 -18.05 5.94 7.81
C GLU A 125 -18.11 6.68 9.15
N LYS A 126 -18.58 5.99 10.20
CA LYS A 126 -18.74 6.59 11.53
C LYS A 126 -17.40 6.75 12.25
N ARG A 127 -16.49 5.79 12.09
CA ARG A 127 -15.28 5.69 12.92
C ARG A 127 -13.99 6.00 12.19
N TYR A 128 -13.89 5.67 10.91
CA TYR A 128 -12.70 5.89 10.10
C TYR A 128 -13.05 6.13 8.61
N PRO A 129 -13.51 7.36 8.26
CA PRO A 129 -13.95 7.68 6.89
C PRO A 129 -12.90 7.43 5.81
N VAL A 130 -11.60 7.58 6.14
CA VAL A 130 -10.50 7.25 5.23
C VAL A 130 -10.50 5.74 4.90
N GLY A 131 -10.68 4.87 5.90
CA GLY A 131 -10.84 3.44 5.68
C GLY A 131 -12.05 3.08 4.81
N LYS A 132 -13.18 3.78 4.97
CA LYS A 132 -14.34 3.63 4.06
C LYS A 132 -13.94 3.96 2.62
N ALA A 133 -13.28 5.10 2.41
CA ALA A 133 -12.88 5.52 1.08
C ALA A 133 -11.90 4.54 0.41
N ILE A 134 -10.97 3.98 1.18
CA ILE A 134 -10.05 2.92 0.73
C ILE A 134 -10.84 1.68 0.29
N VAL A 135 -11.75 1.18 1.13
CA VAL A 135 -12.56 -0.01 0.80
C VAL A 135 -13.40 0.22 -0.45
N GLN A 136 -14.07 1.37 -0.55
CA GLN A 136 -14.85 1.73 -1.75
C GLN A 136 -13.97 1.84 -3.00
N GLY A 137 -12.77 2.39 -2.85
CA GLY A 137 -11.77 2.47 -3.91
C GLY A 137 -11.33 1.09 -4.40
N GLY A 138 -11.06 0.16 -3.48
CA GLY A 138 -10.72 -1.22 -3.78
C GLY A 138 -11.85 -1.98 -4.48
N MET A 139 -13.09 -1.79 -4.01
CA MET A 139 -14.27 -2.38 -4.64
C MET A 139 -14.48 -1.86 -6.08
N ALA A 140 -14.28 -0.57 -6.31
CA ALA A 140 -14.42 0.07 -7.62
C ALA A 140 -13.22 -0.17 -8.56
N SER A 141 -12.12 -0.74 -8.06
CA SER A 141 -10.92 -1.00 -8.82
C SER A 141 -11.19 -1.99 -9.96
N PRO A 142 -10.65 -1.78 -11.17
CA PRO A 142 -10.69 -2.79 -12.23
C PRO A 142 -10.08 -4.13 -11.79
N ARG A 143 -9.20 -4.11 -10.78
CA ARG A 143 -8.57 -5.30 -10.19
C ARG A 143 -9.53 -6.16 -9.36
N SER A 144 -10.69 -5.64 -8.94
CA SER A 144 -11.71 -6.43 -8.24
C SER A 144 -12.46 -7.37 -9.17
N THR A 145 -12.48 -7.10 -10.48
CA THR A 145 -13.28 -7.89 -11.42
C THR A 145 -12.80 -9.33 -11.66
N PRO A 146 -11.48 -9.65 -11.73
CA PRO A 146 -11.04 -11.04 -11.95
C PRO A 146 -11.06 -11.88 -10.67
N SER A 147 -10.95 -11.24 -9.50
CA SER A 147 -10.76 -11.90 -8.20
C SER A 147 -11.99 -11.89 -7.30
N GLY A 148 -13.04 -11.16 -7.71
CA GLY A 148 -14.19 -10.86 -6.86
C GLY A 148 -13.99 -9.54 -6.11
N ASP A 149 -15.11 -8.97 -5.64
CA ASP A 149 -15.11 -7.81 -4.77
C ASP A 149 -14.17 -8.06 -3.56
N CYS A 150 -13.22 -7.15 -3.30
CA CYS A 150 -12.22 -7.32 -2.26
C CYS A 150 -12.85 -7.53 -0.87
N VAL A 151 -13.96 -6.86 -0.57
CA VAL A 151 -14.69 -7.10 0.69
C VAL A 151 -15.24 -8.51 0.68
N ASP A 152 -15.70 -9.01 -0.47
CA ASP A 152 -16.24 -10.36 -0.52
C ASP A 152 -15.18 -11.44 -0.25
N VAL A 153 -13.95 -11.20 -0.71
CA VAL A 153 -12.81 -12.11 -0.51
C VAL A 153 -12.30 -12.08 0.93
N PHE A 154 -12.15 -10.88 1.50
CA PHE A 154 -11.41 -10.70 2.76
C PHE A 154 -12.30 -10.49 4.00
N LEU A 155 -13.61 -10.37 3.82
CA LEU A 155 -14.56 -10.39 4.93
C LEU A 155 -14.89 -11.83 5.34
N GLY A 156 -13.94 -12.44 6.07
CA GLY A 156 -13.95 -13.87 6.42
C GLY A 156 -15.11 -14.32 7.32
N ASN A 157 -15.56 -13.50 8.27
CA ASN A 157 -16.68 -13.85 9.16
C ASN A 157 -17.86 -12.88 9.04
N ARG A 158 -18.91 -13.30 8.34
CA ARG A 158 -20.15 -12.53 8.16
C ARG A 158 -21.33 -13.03 9.01
N SER A 159 -21.06 -13.89 9.99
CA SER A 159 -22.12 -14.48 10.83
C SER A 159 -22.69 -13.52 11.87
N SER A 160 -21.94 -12.47 12.21
CA SER A 160 -22.31 -11.45 13.20
C SER A 160 -21.62 -10.11 12.89
N ALA A 161 -22.19 -9.01 13.38
CA ALA A 161 -21.57 -7.69 13.33
C ALA A 161 -20.15 -7.70 13.93
N ASP A 162 -19.99 -8.38 15.07
CA ASP A 162 -18.73 -8.56 15.76
C ASP A 162 -17.71 -9.37 14.93
N GLY A 163 -18.19 -10.40 14.22
CA GLY A 163 -17.38 -11.14 13.23
C GLY A 163 -16.87 -10.23 12.10
N VAL A 164 -17.73 -9.35 11.58
CA VAL A 164 -17.35 -8.41 10.52
C VAL A 164 -16.34 -7.39 11.03
N MET A 165 -16.53 -6.86 12.25
CA MET A 165 -15.60 -5.89 12.83
C MET A 165 -14.22 -6.50 13.11
N ARG A 166 -14.14 -7.78 13.49
CA ARG A 166 -12.85 -8.48 13.61
C ARG A 166 -12.08 -8.60 12.29
N SER A 167 -12.78 -8.60 11.15
CA SER A 167 -12.15 -8.63 9.83
C SER A 167 -11.99 -7.24 9.20
N ALA A 168 -12.36 -6.16 9.91
CA ALA A 168 -12.34 -4.81 9.33
C ALA A 168 -10.92 -4.38 8.94
N SER A 169 -9.92 -4.65 9.79
CA SER A 169 -8.51 -4.31 9.51
C SER A 169 -8.01 -5.01 8.25
N THR A 170 -8.16 -6.34 8.17
CA THR A 170 -7.84 -7.13 6.99
C THR A 170 -8.60 -6.65 5.74
N ALA A 171 -9.90 -6.35 5.85
CA ALA A 171 -10.66 -5.86 4.71
C ALA A 171 -10.16 -4.49 4.19
N VAL A 172 -9.79 -3.57 5.09
CA VAL A 172 -9.22 -2.27 4.70
C VAL A 172 -7.83 -2.45 4.08
N HIS A 173 -6.99 -3.29 4.66
CA HIS A 173 -5.65 -3.63 4.15
C HIS A 173 -5.72 -4.15 2.72
N GLU A 174 -6.52 -5.21 2.54
CA GLU A 174 -6.57 -5.94 1.29
C GLU A 174 -7.29 -5.14 0.20
N CYS A 175 -8.39 -4.47 0.53
CA CYS A 175 -9.01 -3.54 -0.42
C CYS A 175 -8.08 -2.35 -0.75
N GLY A 176 -7.17 -1.98 0.14
CA GLY A 176 -6.10 -1.01 -0.11
C GLY A 176 -5.19 -1.42 -1.25
N HIS A 177 -4.70 -2.66 -1.26
CA HIS A 177 -3.93 -3.21 -2.39
C HIS A 177 -4.71 -3.08 -3.70
N PHE A 178 -6.01 -3.44 -3.71
CA PHE A 178 -6.84 -3.33 -4.91
C PHE A 178 -6.97 -1.89 -5.38
N TYR A 179 -7.07 -0.94 -4.44
CA TYR A 179 -7.24 0.46 -4.76
C TYR A 179 -5.97 1.04 -5.40
N ASP A 180 -4.81 0.79 -4.79
CA ASP A 180 -3.51 1.24 -5.29
C ASP A 180 -3.19 0.59 -6.64
N LEU A 181 -3.36 -0.73 -6.75
CA LEU A 181 -3.12 -1.46 -8.02
C LEU A 181 -4.15 -1.13 -9.12
N GLY A 182 -5.32 -0.63 -8.74
CA GLY A 182 -6.36 -0.16 -9.66
C GLY A 182 -6.03 1.19 -10.30
N LYS A 183 -5.29 2.02 -9.57
CA LYS A 183 -4.79 3.32 -10.03
C LYS A 183 -3.43 3.22 -10.71
N SER A 184 -2.64 2.21 -10.35
CA SER A 184 -1.31 1.95 -10.91
C SER A 184 -1.37 1.60 -12.40
N SER A 185 -0.31 1.96 -13.13
CA SER A 185 -0.08 1.57 -14.51
C SER A 185 1.03 0.51 -14.59
N ARG A 186 1.51 0.22 -15.81
CA ARG A 186 2.68 -0.64 -16.00
C ARG A 186 3.98 -0.02 -15.45
N ASP A 187 4.12 1.29 -15.56
CA ASP A 187 5.34 2.04 -15.25
C ASP A 187 5.22 2.93 -14.00
N GLU A 188 4.03 3.01 -13.40
CA GLU A 188 3.70 3.91 -12.30
C GLU A 188 2.97 3.15 -11.18
N SER A 189 3.43 3.31 -9.94
CA SER A 189 2.81 2.76 -8.73
C SER A 189 2.06 3.86 -8.00
N ALA A 190 0.80 3.60 -7.69
CA ALA A 190 -0.04 4.49 -6.90
C ALA A 190 0.11 4.20 -5.40
N TYR A 191 0.04 5.24 -4.58
CA TYR A 191 -0.03 5.16 -3.12
C TYR A 191 -1.14 6.07 -2.62
N VAL A 192 -2.32 5.52 -2.35
CA VAL A 192 -3.45 6.29 -1.83
C VAL A 192 -3.36 6.35 -0.30
N ILE A 193 -2.76 7.42 0.20
CA ILE A 193 -2.63 7.66 1.66
C ILE A 193 -3.99 8.10 2.23
N ARG A 194 -4.63 9.03 1.52
CA ARG A 194 -5.98 9.55 1.78
C ARG A 194 -6.63 9.97 0.46
N PRO A 195 -7.95 10.18 0.40
CA PRO A 195 -8.61 10.66 -0.82
C PRO A 195 -8.02 11.95 -1.41
N ASP A 196 -7.46 12.81 -0.55
CA ASP A 196 -6.83 14.09 -0.90
C ASP A 196 -5.31 13.99 -1.08
N LEU A 197 -4.69 12.86 -0.75
CA LEU A 197 -3.25 12.65 -0.79
C LEU A 197 -2.92 11.31 -1.46
N THR A 198 -2.58 11.38 -2.74
CA THR A 198 -2.18 10.22 -3.55
C THR A 198 -0.87 10.52 -4.27
N PHE A 199 0.06 9.57 -4.26
CA PHE A 199 1.29 9.64 -5.04
C PHE A 199 1.23 8.66 -6.21
N MET A 200 1.84 9.05 -7.33
CA MET A 200 1.93 8.25 -8.56
C MET A 200 3.39 8.22 -8.99
N CYS A 201 4.14 7.24 -8.51
CA CYS A 201 5.61 7.23 -8.64
C CYS A 201 6.08 6.20 -9.66
N LYS A 202 7.01 6.62 -10.53
CA LYS A 202 7.44 5.82 -11.68
C LYS A 202 8.64 4.94 -11.40
N ALA A 203 8.71 3.82 -12.12
CA ALA A 203 9.87 2.94 -12.21
C ALA A 203 10.38 2.38 -10.87
N GLY A 204 9.50 2.20 -9.88
CA GLY A 204 9.89 1.74 -8.54
C GLY A 204 10.10 0.23 -8.41
N ASP A 205 9.73 -0.57 -9.41
CA ASP A 205 9.99 -2.03 -9.41
C ASP A 205 11.46 -2.34 -9.79
N THR A 206 11.83 -3.61 -9.77
CA THR A 206 13.17 -4.05 -10.14
C THR A 206 13.49 -3.81 -11.61
N THR A 207 14.77 -3.70 -11.95
CA THR A 207 15.23 -3.59 -13.35
C THR A 207 14.74 -4.75 -14.22
N SER A 208 14.73 -5.97 -13.70
CA SER A 208 14.18 -7.15 -14.39
C SER A 208 12.67 -7.11 -14.61
N ARG A 209 11.96 -6.24 -13.89
CA ARG A 209 10.50 -6.07 -13.98
C ARG A 209 10.12 -4.73 -14.62
N GLY A 210 11.08 -4.05 -15.25
CA GLY A 210 10.86 -2.80 -16.00
C GLY A 210 10.95 -1.52 -15.16
N GLY A 211 11.36 -1.61 -13.89
CA GLY A 211 11.67 -0.46 -13.06
C GLY A 211 13.17 -0.16 -12.98
N LYS A 212 13.58 0.53 -11.93
CA LYS A 212 14.96 1.03 -11.71
C LYS A 212 15.49 0.74 -10.31
N THR A 213 14.77 -0.06 -9.52
CA THR A 213 15.21 -0.44 -8.18
C THR A 213 15.71 -1.90 -8.18
N PHE A 214 15.93 -2.50 -7.01
CA PHE A 214 16.45 -3.86 -6.85
C PHE A 214 15.47 -4.74 -6.07
N ALA A 215 15.65 -6.05 -6.12
CA ALA A 215 14.71 -6.97 -5.47
C ALA A 215 14.73 -6.79 -3.95
N ARG A 216 13.57 -6.61 -3.30
CA ARG A 216 13.45 -6.43 -1.84
C ARG A 216 14.03 -7.60 -1.05
N SER A 217 14.04 -8.81 -1.63
CA SER A 217 14.74 -9.98 -1.06
C SER A 217 16.23 -9.75 -0.80
N LEU A 218 16.88 -8.80 -1.46
CA LEU A 218 18.31 -8.57 -1.26
C LEU A 218 18.65 -8.06 0.13
N ILE A 219 17.73 -7.39 0.82
CA ILE A 219 17.96 -6.95 2.20
C ILE A 219 18.21 -8.14 3.14
N THR A 220 17.76 -9.36 2.81
CA THR A 220 18.10 -10.58 3.57
C THR A 220 19.61 -10.88 3.65
N LYS A 221 20.43 -10.20 2.85
CA LYS A 221 21.88 -10.35 2.79
C LYS A 221 22.65 -9.21 3.47
N ASP A 222 21.96 -8.20 3.98
CA ASP A 222 22.61 -7.08 4.66
C ASP A 222 23.11 -7.44 6.08
N ALA A 223 23.82 -6.51 6.70
CA ALA A 223 24.33 -6.69 8.06
C ALA A 223 23.23 -6.66 9.15
N HIS A 224 22.02 -6.21 8.82
CA HIS A 224 20.88 -6.05 9.72
C HIS A 224 19.96 -7.29 9.72
N ALA A 225 19.99 -8.13 8.69
CA ALA A 225 19.15 -9.32 8.53
C ALA A 225 19.28 -10.30 9.70
N ARG A 226 20.49 -10.40 10.27
CA ARG A 226 20.78 -11.23 11.45
C ARG A 226 20.22 -10.69 12.76
N LYS A 227 19.79 -9.43 12.82
CA LYS A 227 19.19 -8.83 14.03
C LYS A 227 17.77 -9.33 14.26
N ARG A 228 17.08 -9.76 13.20
CA ARG A 228 15.76 -10.36 13.26
C ARG A 228 15.60 -11.36 12.11
N THR A 229 15.96 -12.61 12.36
CA THR A 229 15.92 -13.67 11.34
C THR A 229 14.48 -14.13 11.06
N PRO A 230 14.16 -14.66 9.88
CA PRO A 230 12.84 -15.19 9.57
C PRO A 230 12.35 -16.20 10.61
N CYS A 231 11.05 -16.17 10.92
CA CYS A 231 10.45 -17.09 11.87
C CYS A 231 10.37 -18.53 11.32
N GLY A 232 10.64 -19.51 12.19
CA GLY A 232 10.47 -20.94 11.92
C GLY A 232 9.22 -21.57 12.56
N GLY A 233 8.28 -20.76 13.07
CA GLY A 233 7.04 -21.25 13.73
C GLY A 233 6.65 -20.57 15.06
N GLY A 234 7.03 -19.31 15.28
CA GLY A 234 6.66 -18.52 16.46
C GLY A 234 6.61 -17.03 16.11
N ALA A 235 6.09 -16.19 17.02
CA ALA A 235 5.80 -14.78 16.71
C ALA A 235 6.78 -13.74 17.30
N LYS A 236 7.63 -14.13 18.26
CA LYS A 236 8.53 -13.20 18.98
C LYS A 236 10.00 -13.48 18.70
N GLY A 237 10.83 -12.43 18.69
CA GLY A 237 12.27 -12.52 18.48
C GLY A 237 12.69 -12.90 17.06
N CYS A 238 11.76 -12.90 16.10
CA CYS A 238 11.99 -13.27 14.72
C CYS A 238 11.05 -12.50 13.78
N ASP A 239 11.38 -12.49 12.50
CA ASP A 239 10.65 -11.76 11.47
C ASP A 239 9.54 -12.66 10.88
N ASN A 240 8.29 -12.40 11.26
CA ASN A 240 7.11 -13.13 10.76
C ASN A 240 6.83 -12.82 9.28
N TYR A 241 7.30 -11.67 8.80
CA TYR A 241 6.98 -11.12 7.49
C TYR A 241 7.99 -11.57 6.43
N ALA A 242 9.22 -11.88 6.83
CA ALA A 242 10.30 -12.19 5.91
C ALA A 242 9.98 -13.33 4.94
N ASN A 243 9.34 -14.42 5.39
CA ASN A 243 9.02 -15.53 4.50
C ASN A 243 8.00 -15.12 3.42
N THR A 244 6.98 -14.35 3.79
CA THR A 244 5.95 -13.85 2.88
C THR A 244 6.48 -12.80 1.91
N TYR A 245 7.29 -11.85 2.39
CA TYR A 245 7.62 -10.64 1.64
C TYR A 245 9.03 -10.61 1.05
N LEU A 246 9.99 -11.31 1.65
CA LEU A 246 11.38 -11.28 1.23
C LEU A 246 11.82 -12.53 0.47
N THR A 247 10.91 -13.46 0.15
CA THR A 247 11.22 -14.69 -0.60
C THR A 247 10.31 -14.88 -1.82
N GLY A 248 10.69 -15.80 -2.71
CA GLY A 248 9.88 -16.17 -3.88
C GLY A 248 9.58 -14.98 -4.81
N GLN A 249 8.38 -14.99 -5.39
CA GLN A 249 7.92 -13.93 -6.31
C GLN A 249 7.75 -12.59 -5.61
N SER A 250 7.31 -12.63 -4.36
CA SER A 250 7.15 -11.48 -3.48
C SER A 250 8.50 -10.78 -3.25
N GLY A 251 9.54 -11.56 -2.92
CA GLY A 251 10.89 -11.06 -2.74
C GLY A 251 11.55 -10.53 -4.02
N ALA A 252 11.04 -10.87 -5.20
CA ALA A 252 11.54 -10.39 -6.49
C ALA A 252 11.01 -9.00 -6.89
N GLN A 253 10.10 -8.43 -6.10
CA GLN A 253 9.54 -7.09 -6.31
C GLN A 253 10.48 -5.99 -5.81
N GLY A 254 10.38 -4.79 -6.40
CA GLY A 254 11.21 -3.64 -6.03
C GLY A 254 10.72 -2.83 -4.84
N TYR A 255 11.34 -1.66 -4.65
CA TYR A 255 10.99 -0.70 -3.59
C TYR A 255 9.52 -0.30 -3.61
N ASN A 256 8.92 -0.24 -4.80
CA ASN A 256 7.51 0.13 -4.93
C ASN A 256 6.58 -0.75 -4.09
N PHE A 257 6.85 -2.05 -4.01
CA PHE A 257 6.08 -3.00 -3.21
C PHE A 257 6.52 -3.07 -1.75
N VAL A 258 7.69 -2.56 -1.37
CA VAL A 258 8.00 -2.33 0.06
C VAL A 258 7.12 -1.20 0.59
N LEU A 259 7.02 -0.12 -0.20
CA LEU A 259 6.26 1.06 0.18
C LEU A 259 4.74 0.85 0.12
N GLU A 260 4.28 0.01 -0.81
CA GLU A 260 2.86 -0.33 -0.96
C GLU A 260 2.36 -1.14 0.24
N GLU A 261 3.09 -2.18 0.66
CA GLU A 261 2.77 -2.93 1.88
C GLU A 261 2.81 -2.04 3.14
N ALA A 262 3.83 -1.18 3.25
CA ALA A 262 3.89 -0.22 4.36
C ALA A 262 2.62 0.65 4.41
N THR A 263 2.13 1.11 3.26
CA THR A 263 0.88 1.87 3.15
C THR A 263 -0.31 1.07 3.69
N GLN A 264 -0.41 -0.22 3.35
CA GLN A 264 -1.51 -1.04 3.83
C GLN A 264 -1.42 -1.36 5.32
N TYR A 265 -0.23 -1.60 5.87
CA TYR A 265 -0.08 -1.76 7.33
C TYR A 265 -0.37 -0.48 8.12
N VAL A 266 -0.10 0.71 7.56
CA VAL A 266 -0.59 1.97 8.14
C VAL A 266 -2.12 1.98 8.18
N ASN A 267 -2.77 1.56 7.09
CA ASN A 267 -4.23 1.50 7.01
C ASN A 267 -4.83 0.46 7.98
N SER A 268 -4.16 -0.68 8.18
CA SER A 268 -4.52 -1.69 9.17
C SER A 268 -4.47 -1.14 10.59
N LEU A 269 -3.35 -0.51 10.98
CA LEU A 269 -3.20 0.05 12.33
C LEU A 269 -4.21 1.17 12.63
N ALA A 270 -4.50 2.03 11.63
CA ALA A 270 -5.55 3.04 11.74
C ALA A 270 -6.94 2.41 11.94
N THR A 271 -7.21 1.31 11.24
CA THR A 271 -8.47 0.56 11.38
C THR A 271 -8.55 -0.14 12.73
N ALA A 272 -7.44 -0.70 13.22
CA ALA A 272 -7.35 -1.31 14.54
C ALA A 272 -7.64 -0.29 15.65
N LEU A 273 -7.18 0.97 15.50
CA LEU A 273 -7.54 2.06 16.41
C LEU A 273 -9.05 2.36 16.40
N ALA A 274 -9.68 2.35 15.21
CA ALA A 274 -11.11 2.60 15.02
C ALA A 274 -12.01 1.53 15.69
N PHE A 275 -11.50 0.30 15.80
CA PHE A 275 -12.22 -0.86 16.33
C PHE A 275 -11.46 -1.53 17.47
N LYS A 276 -10.73 -0.76 18.28
CA LYS A 276 -9.82 -1.28 19.31
C LYS A 276 -10.49 -2.22 20.32
N GLU A 277 -11.81 -2.09 20.53
CA GLU A 277 -12.55 -3.01 21.39
C GLU A 277 -12.50 -4.47 20.91
N GLN A 278 -12.29 -4.69 19.61
CA GLN A 278 -12.13 -6.02 19.01
C GLN A 278 -10.85 -6.72 19.46
N TYR A 279 -9.86 -5.94 19.91
CA TYR A 279 -8.54 -6.41 20.34
C TYR A 279 -8.43 -6.53 21.87
N ALA A 280 -9.48 -6.18 22.62
CA ALA A 280 -9.45 -6.25 24.09
C ALA A 280 -9.23 -7.67 24.65
N ARG A 281 -9.41 -8.72 23.82
CA ARG A 281 -9.27 -10.13 24.19
C ARG A 281 -8.47 -10.96 23.20
N SER A 282 -7.81 -10.33 22.24
CA SER A 282 -6.99 -10.98 21.23
C SER A 282 -5.69 -10.21 21.07
N ASN A 283 -4.66 -10.89 20.59
CA ASN A 283 -3.44 -10.23 20.18
C ASN A 283 -3.41 -10.21 18.65
N ALA A 284 -2.97 -9.09 18.11
CA ALA A 284 -2.71 -8.89 16.69
C ALA A 284 -1.30 -8.33 16.50
N SER A 285 -0.84 -8.35 15.27
CA SER A 285 0.48 -7.90 14.85
C SER A 285 0.43 -6.57 14.09
N GLU A 286 -0.58 -5.74 14.34
CA GLU A 286 -0.80 -4.48 13.62
C GLU A 286 0.37 -3.51 13.78
N ARG A 287 0.88 -3.34 15.01
CA ARG A 287 2.09 -2.55 15.29
C ARG A 287 3.35 -3.23 14.76
N ASP A 288 3.46 -4.54 14.92
CA ASP A 288 4.58 -5.34 14.41
C ASP A 288 4.74 -5.21 12.90
N GLY A 289 3.63 -5.22 12.16
CA GLY A 289 3.59 -5.14 10.71
C GLY A 289 4.11 -3.79 10.21
N ILE A 290 3.52 -2.69 10.68
CA ILE A 290 4.01 -1.36 10.28
C ILE A 290 5.48 -1.17 10.68
N LEU A 291 5.87 -1.53 11.91
CA LEU A 291 7.27 -1.37 12.35
C LEU A 291 8.23 -2.21 11.50
N THR A 292 7.84 -3.42 11.10
CA THR A 292 8.66 -4.27 10.22
C THR A 292 8.85 -3.63 8.85
N PHE A 293 7.78 -3.07 8.27
CA PHE A 293 7.89 -2.42 6.96
C PHE A 293 8.62 -1.07 7.02
N LEU A 294 8.52 -0.31 8.11
CA LEU A 294 9.37 0.85 8.35
C LEU A 294 10.84 0.44 8.41
N TRP A 295 11.17 -0.63 9.14
CA TRP A 295 12.51 -1.18 9.20
C TRP A 295 13.01 -1.67 7.82
N TYR A 296 12.14 -2.28 7.01
CA TYR A 296 12.48 -2.67 5.64
C TYR A 296 12.76 -1.48 4.74
N ILE A 297 11.99 -0.39 4.86
CA ILE A 297 12.25 0.87 4.13
C ILE A 297 13.67 1.36 4.42
N GLU A 298 14.03 1.49 5.70
CA GLU A 298 15.36 2.00 6.08
C GLU A 298 16.50 1.11 5.57
N ARG A 299 16.36 -0.22 5.74
CA ARG A 299 17.37 -1.18 5.27
C ARG A 299 17.52 -1.14 3.76
N TYR A 300 16.41 -1.02 3.05
CA TYR A 300 16.41 -0.90 1.60
C TYR A 300 17.10 0.41 1.17
N LEU A 301 16.82 1.54 1.82
CA LEU A 301 17.49 2.82 1.56
C LEU A 301 19.00 2.76 1.85
N ALA A 302 19.38 2.16 2.99
CA ALA A 302 20.78 2.01 3.37
C ALA A 302 21.56 1.18 2.33
N MET A 303 21.00 0.04 1.91
CA MET A 303 21.58 -0.79 0.84
C MET A 303 21.58 -0.05 -0.50
N ALA A 304 20.51 0.69 -0.83
CA ALA A 304 20.45 1.48 -2.04
C ALA A 304 21.60 2.50 -2.09
N ARG A 305 21.84 3.21 -0.99
CA ARG A 305 22.88 4.24 -0.91
C ARG A 305 24.27 3.69 -1.15
N THR A 306 24.58 2.49 -0.66
CA THR A 306 25.93 1.92 -0.74
C THR A 306 26.15 1.08 -1.99
N ASP A 307 25.17 0.27 -2.37
CA ASP A 307 25.36 -0.82 -3.33
C ASP A 307 24.58 -0.60 -4.64
N TYR A 308 23.52 0.23 -4.61
CA TYR A 308 22.66 0.50 -5.77
C TYR A 308 22.41 2.01 -5.95
N PRO A 309 23.45 2.82 -6.23
CA PRO A 309 23.35 4.28 -6.22
C PRO A 309 22.34 4.84 -7.21
N ASP A 310 22.07 4.18 -8.34
CA ASP A 310 21.02 4.59 -9.29
C ASP A 310 19.61 4.43 -8.70
N ALA A 311 19.38 3.37 -7.91
CA ALA A 311 18.13 3.17 -7.20
C ALA A 311 17.98 4.20 -6.07
N TYR A 312 19.06 4.47 -5.33
CA TYR A 312 19.05 5.52 -4.31
C TYR A 312 18.77 6.89 -4.92
N LYS A 313 19.39 7.21 -6.05
CA LYS A 313 19.14 8.44 -6.80
C LYS A 313 17.67 8.57 -7.19
N LEU A 314 17.08 7.50 -7.75
CA LEU A 314 15.64 7.51 -8.05
C LEU A 314 14.81 7.79 -6.79
N ILE A 315 15.06 7.08 -5.69
CA ILE A 315 14.22 7.18 -4.50
C ILE A 315 14.39 8.53 -3.78
N SER A 316 15.63 9.04 -3.74
CA SER A 316 15.98 10.24 -2.97
C SER A 316 15.83 11.54 -3.74
N GLU A 317 16.15 11.59 -5.03
CA GLU A 317 16.09 12.82 -5.82
C GLU A 317 14.72 13.04 -6.48
N ASP A 318 14.00 11.96 -6.84
CA ASP A 318 12.64 12.09 -7.37
C ASP A 318 11.66 12.51 -6.26
N ALA A 319 11.00 13.65 -6.47
CA ALA A 319 10.10 14.23 -5.48
C ALA A 319 8.93 13.29 -5.15
N CYS A 320 8.42 12.51 -6.11
CA CYS A 320 7.33 11.58 -5.83
C CYS A 320 7.77 10.51 -4.84
N TRP A 321 8.90 9.83 -5.12
CA TRP A 321 9.39 8.76 -4.25
C TRP A 321 9.75 9.27 -2.86
N ARG A 322 10.41 10.41 -2.78
CA ARG A 322 10.80 11.02 -1.52
C ARG A 322 9.57 11.42 -0.69
N GLN A 323 8.61 12.12 -1.29
CA GLN A 323 7.40 12.56 -0.59
C GLN A 323 6.48 11.40 -0.22
N ALA A 324 6.34 10.38 -1.07
CA ALA A 324 5.58 9.18 -0.76
C ALA A 324 6.21 8.43 0.43
N THR A 325 7.54 8.22 0.40
CA THR A 325 8.28 7.59 1.49
C THR A 325 8.10 8.35 2.81
N LEU A 326 8.33 9.66 2.80
CA LEU A 326 8.20 10.49 4.01
C LEU A 326 6.75 10.56 4.51
N SER A 327 5.76 10.61 3.61
CA SER A 327 4.34 10.64 4.00
C SER A 327 3.91 9.33 4.68
N ILE A 328 4.33 8.18 4.14
CA ILE A 328 4.01 6.87 4.71
C ILE A 328 4.76 6.66 6.02
N TRP A 329 6.03 7.05 6.08
CA TRP A 329 6.83 7.05 7.30
C TRP A 329 6.17 7.87 8.41
N ASP A 330 5.88 9.14 8.14
CA ASP A 330 5.32 10.07 9.13
C ASP A 330 3.91 9.61 9.57
N ARG A 331 3.09 9.10 8.64
CA ARG A 331 1.76 8.56 8.97
C ARG A 331 1.84 7.27 9.78
N GLY A 332 2.82 6.40 9.50
CA GLY A 332 3.09 5.21 10.31
C GLY A 332 3.39 5.58 11.76
N TRP A 333 4.31 6.52 11.98
CA TRP A 333 4.61 7.02 13.33
C TRP A 333 3.43 7.74 13.98
N PHE A 334 2.64 8.49 13.22
CA PHE A 334 1.41 9.12 13.72
C PHE A 334 0.46 8.10 14.36
N TYR A 335 0.20 6.97 13.69
CA TYR A 335 -0.67 5.92 14.24
C TYR A 335 0.02 5.05 15.29
N LEU A 336 1.32 4.79 15.19
CA LEU A 336 2.07 4.12 16.26
C LEU A 336 1.95 4.89 17.57
N GLN A 337 2.09 6.22 17.53
CA GLN A 337 1.90 7.07 18.71
C GLN A 337 0.45 7.08 19.21
N ALA A 338 -0.53 7.15 18.31
CA ALA A 338 -1.94 7.12 18.68
C ALA A 338 -2.39 5.78 19.29
N THR A 339 -1.67 4.70 19.01
CA THR A 339 -2.01 3.34 19.44
C THR A 339 -1.12 2.79 20.55
N LYS A 340 -0.13 3.54 21.04
CA LYS A 340 0.83 3.06 22.07
C LYS A 340 0.15 2.48 23.33
N ASP A 341 -0.94 3.10 23.76
CA ASP A 341 -1.68 2.72 24.97
C ASP A 341 -2.85 1.74 24.68
N VAL A 342 -2.98 1.26 23.44
CA VAL A 342 -3.98 0.26 23.07
C VAL A 342 -3.37 -1.14 23.22
N PRO A 343 -3.80 -1.94 24.21
CA PRO A 343 -3.26 -3.29 24.42
C PRO A 343 -3.69 -4.23 23.29
N GLY A 344 -2.87 -5.25 23.02
CA GLY A 344 -3.21 -6.32 22.07
C GLY A 344 -2.93 -6.00 20.61
N LEU A 345 -2.35 -4.84 20.28
CA LEU A 345 -2.00 -4.49 18.89
C LEU A 345 -0.57 -4.84 18.47
N GLY A 346 0.24 -5.37 19.39
CA GLY A 346 1.58 -5.85 19.07
C GLY A 346 1.92 -7.15 19.78
N LEU A 347 2.70 -8.00 19.10
CA LEU A 347 3.22 -9.26 19.63
C LEU A 347 4.65 -9.08 20.15
N ASP A 348 5.47 -8.34 19.41
CA ASP A 348 6.89 -8.08 19.69
C ASP A 348 7.34 -6.69 19.20
N ASP A 349 6.38 -5.78 19.08
CA ASP A 349 6.52 -4.40 18.61
C ASP A 349 7.64 -3.60 19.30
N GLU A 350 7.79 -3.65 20.63
CA GLU A 350 8.88 -2.95 21.33
C GLU A 350 10.27 -3.35 20.80
N ALA A 351 10.47 -4.64 20.50
CA ALA A 351 11.72 -5.14 19.96
C ALA A 351 11.95 -4.71 18.51
N ILE A 352 10.88 -4.56 17.71
CA ILE A 352 10.96 -4.10 16.32
C ILE A 352 11.15 -2.58 16.29
N GLU A 353 10.47 -1.82 17.15
CA GLU A 353 10.64 -0.38 17.31
C GLU A 353 12.08 -0.02 17.67
N ALA A 354 12.76 -0.83 18.49
CA ALA A 354 14.18 -0.66 18.77
C ALA A 354 15.06 -0.82 17.51
N LEU A 355 14.68 -1.67 16.56
CA LEU A 355 15.38 -1.84 15.28
C LEU A 355 15.14 -0.68 14.33
N VAL A 356 13.89 -0.19 14.25
CA VAL A 356 13.53 1.00 13.46
C VAL A 356 14.25 2.24 14.00
N ASN A 357 14.40 2.35 15.33
CA ASN A 357 15.07 3.50 15.94
C ASN A 357 16.61 3.40 15.94
N GLU A 358 17.21 2.46 15.21
CA GLU A 358 18.68 2.37 15.12
C GLU A 358 19.24 3.61 14.40
N PRO A 359 20.17 4.38 15.00
CA PRO A 359 20.64 5.63 14.41
C PRO A 359 21.24 5.51 13.01
N ALA A 360 21.85 4.36 12.70
CA ALA A 360 22.45 4.11 11.39
C ALA A 360 21.40 3.94 10.27
N LEU A 361 20.20 3.47 10.61
CA LEU A 361 19.09 3.26 9.68
C LEU A 361 18.19 4.51 9.61
N LEU A 362 17.87 5.11 10.76
CA LEU A 362 17.13 6.37 10.84
C LEU A 362 17.80 7.51 10.03
N ALA A 363 19.13 7.50 9.95
CA ALA A 363 19.88 8.47 9.17
C ALA A 363 19.48 8.50 7.68
N GLU A 364 18.96 7.41 7.13
CA GLU A 364 18.45 7.38 5.75
C GLU A 364 17.16 8.20 5.60
N ILE A 365 16.25 8.11 6.58
CA ILE A 365 15.03 8.91 6.59
C ILE A 365 15.37 10.39 6.81
N ASP A 366 16.30 10.68 7.72
CA ASP A 366 16.76 12.06 7.94
C ASP A 366 17.45 12.65 6.69
N ALA A 367 18.18 11.84 5.92
CA ALA A 367 18.75 12.25 4.65
C ALA A 367 17.68 12.60 3.61
N LEU A 368 16.63 11.77 3.47
CA LEU A 368 15.49 12.08 2.61
C LEU A 368 14.78 13.37 3.06
N ARG A 369 14.54 13.52 4.36
CA ARG A 369 13.92 14.71 4.92
C ARG A 369 14.74 15.97 4.65
N LYS A 370 16.07 15.90 4.79
CA LYS A 370 16.96 17.02 4.47
C LYS A 370 16.81 17.46 3.02
N LEU A 371 16.82 16.50 2.08
CA LEU A 371 16.65 16.79 0.64
C LEU A 371 15.28 17.42 0.30
N GLU A 372 14.22 17.10 1.05
CA GLU A 372 12.89 17.69 0.83
C GLU A 372 12.80 19.16 1.28
N CYS A 373 13.69 19.58 2.19
CA CYS A 373 13.65 20.92 2.80
C CYS A 373 14.72 21.89 2.31
N GLU A 374 15.60 21.42 1.43
CA GLU A 374 16.44 22.26 0.57
C GLU A 374 15.59 22.84 -0.57
#